data_AF-A0AB34KEY8-F1
#
_entry.id   AF-A0AB34KEY8-F1
#
_cell.length_a   1.000
_cell.length_b   1.000
_cell.length_c   1.000
_cell.angle_alpha   90.00
_cell.angle_beta   90.00
_cell.angle_gamma   90.00
#
_symmetry.space_group_name_H-M   'P 1'
#
loop_
_entity.id
_entity.type
_entity.pdbx_description
1 polymer ?
#
loop_
_entity_poly.entity_id
_entity_poly.type
_entity_poly.pdbx_seq_one_letter_code
_entity_poly.pdbx_strand_id
1 'polypeptide(L)'
;MSKLDVHHHLYSPAFTKALQDAGGDPCGWYIPDWTVEADQELCKSLGIRTAILSHTAPGPEVKKDSIEAASLARAMNEFSAKVRDEHPEKYGFFASVPSLLDTERCIAEIRYALDELRADGVILMTRYGSDNQYLGHQDFNPVWQELNARKAVVFVHPTHPVDIALVHASLPQPMLDYPHETARTAMDLVMTDTLRRHAHNCKIILSHGGGTLGMLVGRVAGLQPSSPFGNKVPSKFVQRSAPSSSIPR
;
A
#
# COMPACT_ATOMS: atom_id res chain seq x y z
N MET A 1 16.19 12.72 18.59
CA MET A 1 14.84 12.64 18.00
C MET A 1 14.45 11.17 17.95
N SER A 2 13.25 10.80 18.39
CA SER A 2 12.69 9.46 18.20
C SER A 2 12.24 9.29 16.75
N LYS A 3 12.71 8.24 16.05
CA LYS A 3 12.28 7.95 14.67
C LYS A 3 11.03 7.08 14.68
N LEU A 4 10.09 7.39 13.80
CA LEU A 4 8.94 6.56 13.43
C LEU A 4 9.21 5.98 12.04
N ASP A 5 9.14 4.67 11.90
CA ASP A 5 9.22 3.99 10.61
C ASP A 5 7.81 3.61 10.15
N VAL A 6 7.43 4.02 8.94
CA VAL A 6 6.09 3.77 8.36
C VAL A 6 6.11 2.82 7.17
N HIS A 7 7.28 2.31 6.81
CA HIS A 7 7.45 1.31 5.76
C HIS A 7 8.30 0.16 6.32
N HIS A 8 7.71 -0.58 7.26
CA HIS A 8 8.35 -1.70 7.95
C HIS A 8 7.57 -2.99 7.68
N HIS A 9 8.25 -4.02 7.17
CA HIS A 9 7.58 -5.27 6.80
C HIS A 9 7.66 -6.32 7.89
N LEU A 10 6.53 -6.95 8.19
CA LEU A 10 6.47 -8.17 9.00
C LEU A 10 6.14 -9.40 8.15
N TYR A 11 6.53 -10.58 8.63
CA TYR A 11 6.14 -11.86 8.04
C TYR A 11 5.47 -12.73 9.09
N SER A 12 4.12 -12.70 9.12
CA SER A 12 3.35 -13.54 10.05
C SER A 12 3.47 -15.02 9.66
N PRO A 13 3.31 -15.96 10.61
CA PRO A 13 3.40 -17.40 10.32
C PRO A 13 2.47 -17.84 9.18
N ALA A 14 1.25 -17.31 9.14
CA ALA A 14 0.27 -17.61 8.09
C ALA A 14 0.73 -17.10 6.71
N PHE A 15 1.29 -15.89 6.65
CA PHE A 15 1.80 -15.31 5.40
C PHE A 15 3.06 -16.02 4.91
N THR A 16 4.01 -16.27 5.80
CA THR A 16 5.22 -17.05 5.49
C THR A 16 4.88 -18.42 4.92
N LYS A 17 3.93 -19.13 5.56
CA LYS A 17 3.45 -20.41 5.05
C LYS A 17 2.81 -20.27 3.67
N ALA A 18 1.96 -19.26 3.46
CA ALA A 18 1.30 -19.06 2.17
C ALA A 18 2.30 -18.78 1.03
N LEU A 19 3.35 -18.00 1.29
CA LEU A 19 4.44 -17.78 0.35
C LEU A 19 5.22 -19.07 0.05
N GLN A 20 5.56 -19.85 1.07
CA GLN A 20 6.24 -21.14 0.90
C GLN A 20 5.39 -22.13 0.08
N ASP A 21 4.11 -22.24 0.38
CA ASP A 21 3.16 -23.09 -0.36
C ASP A 21 3.01 -22.65 -1.83
N ALA A 22 3.20 -21.35 -2.12
CA ALA A 22 3.20 -20.78 -3.47
C ALA A 22 4.54 -20.93 -4.22
N GLY A 23 5.58 -21.50 -3.58
CA GLY A 23 6.90 -21.69 -4.18
C GLY A 23 7.89 -20.54 -3.95
N GLY A 24 7.58 -19.61 -3.05
CA GLY A 24 8.42 -18.46 -2.71
C GLY A 24 7.71 -17.12 -2.89
N ASP A 25 8.45 -16.02 -2.72
CA ASP A 25 7.97 -14.70 -3.08
C ASP A 25 7.89 -14.60 -4.61
N PRO A 26 6.70 -14.35 -5.20
CA PRO A 26 6.53 -14.30 -6.65
C PRO A 26 7.32 -13.18 -7.32
N CYS A 27 7.85 -12.23 -6.55
CA CYS A 27 8.62 -11.07 -7.03
C CYS A 27 10.12 -11.38 -7.12
N GLY A 28 10.52 -12.61 -6.77
CA GLY A 28 11.90 -13.09 -6.80
C GLY A 28 12.74 -12.61 -5.62
N TRP A 29 12.11 -12.08 -4.57
CA TRP A 29 12.80 -11.72 -3.33
C TRP A 29 12.92 -12.92 -2.38
N TYR A 30 13.82 -12.85 -1.41
CA TYR A 30 13.91 -13.90 -0.40
C TYR A 30 12.86 -13.68 0.69
N ILE A 31 12.39 -14.78 1.29
CA ILE A 31 11.54 -14.73 2.48
C ILE A 31 12.48 -14.64 3.70
N PRO A 32 12.46 -13.55 4.49
CA PRO A 32 13.30 -13.45 5.67
C PRO A 32 12.77 -14.33 6.81
N ASP A 33 13.69 -14.82 7.64
CA ASP A 33 13.38 -15.44 8.93
C ASP A 33 13.01 -14.37 9.96
N TRP A 34 11.93 -13.64 9.70
CA TRP A 34 11.48 -12.54 10.55
C TRP A 34 10.97 -13.09 11.89
N THR A 35 11.44 -12.49 12.99
CA THR A 35 10.88 -12.67 14.33
C THR A 35 10.74 -11.31 15.00
N VAL A 36 9.90 -11.25 16.04
CA VAL A 36 9.74 -10.03 16.84
C VAL A 36 11.08 -9.61 17.47
N GLU A 37 11.89 -10.56 17.91
CA GLU A 37 13.20 -10.29 18.51
C GLU A 37 14.16 -9.69 17.48
N ALA A 38 14.26 -10.27 16.28
CA ALA A 38 15.12 -9.79 15.21
C ALA A 38 14.69 -8.38 14.74
N ASP A 39 13.39 -8.13 14.65
CA ASP A 39 12.81 -6.82 14.32
C ASP A 39 13.15 -5.77 15.39
N GLN A 40 13.03 -6.12 16.68
CA GLN A 40 13.40 -5.22 17.78
C GLN A 40 14.90 -4.91 17.81
N GLU A 41 15.76 -5.88 17.50
CA GLU A 41 17.19 -5.66 17.37
C GLU A 41 17.52 -4.72 16.21
N LEU A 42 16.87 -4.90 15.05
CA LEU A 42 16.97 -4.00 13.91
C LEU A 42 16.54 -2.59 14.29
N CYS A 43 15.34 -2.43 14.87
CA CYS A 43 14.82 -1.14 15.31
C CYS A 43 15.77 -0.44 16.29
N LYS A 44 16.31 -1.18 17.27
CA LYS A 44 17.30 -0.67 18.23
C LYS A 44 18.57 -0.19 17.53
N SER A 45 19.11 -0.97 16.59
CA SER A 45 20.33 -0.62 15.86
C SER A 45 20.19 0.64 15.00
N LEU A 46 18.99 0.91 14.48
CA LEU A 46 18.67 2.06 13.63
C LEU A 46 18.14 3.28 14.41
N GLY A 47 17.88 3.12 15.71
CA GLY A 47 17.26 4.13 16.56
C GLY A 47 15.79 4.41 16.21
N ILE A 48 15.06 3.39 15.74
CA ILE A 48 13.63 3.42 15.50
C ILE A 48 12.91 3.22 16.83
N ARG A 49 12.08 4.19 17.23
CA ARG A 49 11.27 4.11 18.44
C ARG A 49 10.02 3.27 18.20
N THR A 50 9.36 3.53 17.07
CA THR A 50 8.09 2.89 16.70
C THR A 50 8.13 2.52 15.23
N ALA A 51 7.68 1.32 14.89
CA ALA A 51 7.50 0.86 13.52
C ALA A 51 6.01 0.57 13.25
N ILE A 52 5.48 1.06 12.13
CA ILE A 52 4.16 0.71 11.65
C ILE A 52 4.33 -0.48 10.71
N LEU A 53 3.95 -1.65 11.20
CA LEU A 53 4.13 -2.91 10.52
C LEU A 53 3.14 -3.06 9.36
N SER A 54 3.56 -3.72 8.29
CA SER A 54 2.71 -4.08 7.16
C SER A 54 3.21 -5.36 6.49
N HIS A 55 2.34 -6.14 5.87
CA HIS A 55 2.80 -7.28 5.06
C HIS A 55 3.18 -6.82 3.66
N THR A 56 4.33 -7.27 3.17
CA THR A 56 4.79 -6.94 1.81
C THR A 56 3.87 -7.55 0.73
N ALA A 57 4.10 -7.14 -0.52
CA ALA A 57 3.47 -7.75 -1.69
C ALA A 57 3.80 -9.25 -1.78
N PRO A 58 2.89 -10.07 -2.35
CA PRO A 58 1.58 -9.71 -2.90
C PRO A 58 0.48 -9.58 -1.82
N GLY A 59 0.83 -9.66 -0.53
CA GLY A 59 -0.13 -9.69 0.56
C GLY A 59 -1.08 -10.89 0.43
N PRO A 60 -2.38 -10.73 0.73
CA PRO A 60 -3.37 -11.80 0.61
C PRO A 60 -3.51 -12.39 -0.80
N GLU A 61 -3.15 -11.64 -1.86
CA GLU A 61 -3.25 -12.08 -3.26
C GLU A 61 -2.26 -13.21 -3.61
N VAL A 62 -1.39 -13.63 -2.68
CA VAL A 62 -0.66 -14.92 -2.81
C VAL A 62 -1.64 -16.09 -2.95
N LYS A 63 -2.85 -15.96 -2.39
CA LYS A 63 -3.96 -16.90 -2.56
C LYS A 63 -4.85 -16.45 -3.71
N LYS A 64 -5.02 -17.32 -4.71
CA LYS A 64 -5.87 -17.05 -5.89
C LYS A 64 -7.36 -17.18 -5.59
N ASP A 65 -7.73 -18.05 -4.65
CA ASP A 65 -9.11 -18.15 -4.19
C ASP A 65 -9.43 -17.01 -3.23
N SER A 66 -10.53 -16.29 -3.49
CA SER A 66 -10.88 -15.08 -2.73
C SER A 66 -11.23 -15.38 -1.27
N ILE A 67 -11.82 -16.54 -0.97
CA ILE A 67 -12.17 -16.93 0.39
C ILE A 67 -10.91 -17.26 1.18
N GLU A 68 -9.97 -17.98 0.56
CA GLU A 68 -8.65 -18.22 1.14
C GLU A 68 -7.87 -16.92 1.36
N ALA A 69 -7.89 -16.00 0.39
CA ALA A 69 -7.23 -14.69 0.51
C ALA A 69 -7.81 -13.87 1.65
N ALA A 70 -9.14 -13.80 1.79
CA ALA A 70 -9.78 -13.10 2.90
C ALA A 70 -9.45 -13.74 4.26
N SER A 71 -9.43 -15.07 4.33
CA SER A 71 -9.05 -15.80 5.55
C SER A 71 -7.59 -15.55 5.93
N LEU A 72 -6.70 -15.48 4.93
CA LEU A 72 -5.30 -15.15 5.12
C LEU A 72 -5.12 -13.69 5.60
N ALA A 73 -5.83 -12.74 5.00
CA ALA A 73 -5.83 -11.33 5.44
C ALA A 73 -6.22 -11.21 6.92
N ARG A 74 -7.28 -11.91 7.35
CA ARG A 74 -7.70 -11.96 8.75
C ARG A 74 -6.58 -12.45 9.67
N ALA A 75 -5.97 -13.59 9.36
CA ALA A 75 -4.90 -14.17 10.16
C ALA A 75 -3.65 -13.27 10.20
N MET A 76 -3.32 -12.60 9.10
CA MET A 76 -2.25 -11.60 9.02
C MET A 76 -2.52 -10.41 9.95
N ASN A 77 -3.74 -9.89 9.93
CA ASN A 77 -4.13 -8.73 10.73
C ASN A 77 -4.21 -9.06 12.22
N GLU A 78 -4.79 -10.20 12.60
CA GLU A 78 -4.85 -10.65 14.00
C GLU A 78 -3.44 -10.87 14.58
N PHE A 79 -2.52 -11.41 13.78
CA PHE A 79 -1.12 -11.53 14.20
C PHE A 79 -0.45 -10.17 14.39
N SER A 80 -0.67 -9.22 13.47
CA SER A 80 -0.12 -7.87 13.59
C SER A 80 -0.66 -7.13 14.81
N ALA A 81 -1.96 -7.27 15.06
CA ALA A 81 -2.61 -6.73 16.26
C ALA A 81 -2.03 -7.33 17.53
N LYS A 82 -1.82 -8.66 17.57
CA LYS A 82 -1.17 -9.32 18.71
C LYS A 82 0.24 -8.77 18.97
N VAL A 83 1.08 -8.66 17.93
CA VAL A 83 2.45 -8.10 18.07
C VAL A 83 2.42 -6.66 18.59
N ARG A 84 1.49 -5.84 18.08
CA ARG A 84 1.26 -4.49 18.59
C ARG A 84 0.84 -4.50 20.05
N ASP A 85 -0.15 -5.31 20.42
CA ASP A 85 -0.73 -5.30 21.77
C ASP A 85 0.26 -5.81 22.84
N GLU A 86 1.17 -6.71 22.47
CA GLU A 86 2.28 -7.16 23.33
C GLU A 86 3.37 -6.08 23.48
N HIS A 87 3.49 -5.14 22.53
CA HIS A 87 4.51 -4.10 22.49
C HIS A 87 4.00 -2.72 21.98
N PRO A 88 3.01 -2.11 22.66
CA PRO A 88 2.24 -1.00 22.11
C PRO A 88 3.03 0.32 21.93
N GLU A 89 4.16 0.48 22.62
CA GLU A 89 5.04 1.64 22.39
C GLU A 89 5.97 1.46 21.17
N LYS A 90 6.19 0.21 20.74
CA LYS A 90 7.14 -0.13 19.67
C LYS A 90 6.46 -0.33 18.34
N TYR A 91 5.19 -0.73 18.33
CA TYR A 91 4.51 -1.09 17.09
C TYR A 91 3.16 -0.41 16.93
N GLY A 92 2.83 -0.14 15.67
CA GLY A 92 1.48 -0.02 15.13
C GLY A 92 1.39 -0.92 13.89
N PHE A 93 0.27 -0.91 13.17
CA PHE A 93 0.21 -1.63 11.89
C PHE A 93 -0.81 -1.10 10.89
N PHE A 94 -0.49 -1.30 9.61
CA PHE A 94 -1.42 -1.17 8.49
C PHE A 94 -2.01 -2.54 8.16
N ALA A 95 -3.34 -2.64 8.20
CA ALA A 95 -4.02 -3.89 7.93
C ALA A 95 -3.98 -4.27 6.45
N SER A 96 -3.67 -5.53 6.18
CA SER A 96 -3.78 -6.13 4.85
C SER A 96 -5.25 -6.42 4.55
N VAL A 97 -5.68 -6.18 3.31
CA VAL A 97 -7.04 -6.45 2.86
C VAL A 97 -7.03 -7.41 1.66
N PRO A 98 -8.05 -8.27 1.50
CA PRO A 98 -8.17 -9.08 0.29
C PRO A 98 -8.41 -8.21 -0.95
N SER A 99 -8.41 -8.84 -2.13
CA SER A 99 -8.61 -8.16 -3.41
C SER A 99 -9.75 -7.15 -3.37
N LEU A 100 -9.52 -5.93 -3.88
CA LEU A 100 -10.54 -4.89 -3.95
C LEU A 100 -11.68 -5.27 -4.93
N LEU A 101 -11.40 -6.21 -5.83
CA LEU A 101 -12.36 -6.80 -6.76
C LEU A 101 -13.37 -7.71 -6.06
N ASP A 102 -13.02 -8.29 -4.90
CA ASP A 102 -14.00 -8.87 -3.98
C ASP A 102 -14.40 -7.81 -2.96
N THR A 103 -15.15 -6.82 -3.45
CA THR A 103 -15.50 -5.61 -2.71
C THR A 103 -16.18 -5.90 -1.37
N GLU A 104 -17.05 -6.90 -1.30
CA GLU A 104 -17.76 -7.25 -0.06
C GLU A 104 -16.81 -7.78 1.01
N ARG A 105 -15.92 -8.72 0.66
CA ARG A 105 -14.92 -9.26 1.61
C ARG A 105 -13.89 -8.22 2.00
N CYS A 106 -13.47 -7.39 1.04
CA CYS A 106 -12.55 -6.29 1.30
C CYS A 106 -13.13 -5.30 2.31
N ILE A 107 -14.37 -4.84 2.11
CA ILE A 107 -15.06 -3.95 3.05
C ILE A 107 -15.25 -4.61 4.42
N ALA A 108 -15.66 -5.88 4.47
CA ALA A 108 -15.82 -6.59 5.73
C ALA A 108 -14.52 -6.65 6.54
N GLU A 109 -13.38 -6.89 5.87
CA GLU A 109 -12.07 -6.91 6.52
C GLU A 109 -11.60 -5.52 6.93
N ILE A 110 -11.84 -4.49 6.13
CA ILE A 110 -11.54 -3.08 6.50
C ILE A 110 -12.28 -2.71 7.80
N ARG A 111 -13.57 -3.06 7.89
CA ARG A 111 -14.38 -2.81 9.10
C ARG A 111 -13.79 -3.52 10.30
N TYR A 112 -13.54 -4.82 10.17
CA TYR A 112 -12.98 -5.61 11.27
C TYR A 112 -11.61 -5.06 11.72
N ALA A 113 -10.70 -4.81 10.79
CA ALA A 113 -9.35 -4.39 11.13
C ALA A 113 -9.29 -2.98 11.75
N LEU A 114 -10.07 -2.02 11.24
CA LEU A 114 -10.06 -0.65 11.77
C LEU A 114 -10.93 -0.50 13.03
N ASP A 115 -12.09 -1.15 13.08
CA ASP A 115 -13.06 -0.94 14.16
C ASP A 115 -12.79 -1.86 15.35
N GLU A 116 -12.48 -3.14 15.10
CA GLU A 116 -12.26 -4.16 16.14
C GLU A 116 -10.78 -4.27 16.51
N LEU A 117 -9.90 -4.49 15.51
CA LEU A 117 -8.46 -4.63 15.78
C LEU A 117 -7.76 -3.30 16.02
N ARG A 118 -8.42 -2.17 15.77
CA ARG A 118 -7.85 -0.82 15.94
C ARG A 118 -6.57 -0.59 15.12
N ALA A 119 -6.49 -1.11 13.90
CA ALA A 119 -5.36 -0.87 13.01
C ALA A 119 -5.16 0.63 12.74
N ASP A 120 -3.91 1.06 12.54
CA ASP A 120 -3.55 2.47 12.33
C ASP A 120 -3.87 2.96 10.90
N GLY A 121 -4.24 2.03 10.02
CA GLY A 121 -4.63 2.26 8.64
C GLY A 121 -4.68 0.94 7.87
N VAL A 122 -4.68 1.02 6.55
CA VAL A 122 -4.64 -0.14 5.65
C VAL A 122 -3.48 -0.05 4.67
N ILE A 123 -2.97 -1.20 4.24
CA ILE A 123 -2.04 -1.31 3.13
C ILE A 123 -2.80 -1.78 1.87
N LEU A 124 -2.65 -1.04 0.78
CA LEU A 124 -3.20 -1.40 -0.54
C LEU A 124 -2.06 -1.63 -1.53
N MET A 125 -2.24 -2.62 -2.40
CA MET A 125 -1.33 -2.86 -3.51
C MET A 125 -1.61 -1.87 -4.64
N THR A 126 -0.60 -1.57 -5.47
CA THR A 126 -0.72 -0.60 -6.57
C THR A 126 -1.81 -0.94 -7.56
N ARG A 127 -2.08 -2.23 -7.77
CA ARG A 127 -3.12 -2.76 -8.68
C ARG A 127 -3.65 -4.10 -8.17
N TYR A 128 -4.82 -4.49 -8.68
CA TYR A 128 -5.45 -5.78 -8.41
C TYR A 128 -5.90 -6.46 -9.71
N GLY A 129 -6.18 -7.76 -9.64
CA GLY A 129 -6.61 -8.55 -10.80
C GLY A 129 -5.49 -8.88 -11.79
N SER A 130 -5.89 -9.39 -12.95
CA SER A 130 -4.98 -9.87 -14.00
C SER A 130 -4.52 -8.78 -14.98
N ASP A 131 -5.06 -7.56 -14.88
CA ASP A 131 -4.74 -6.44 -15.77
C ASP A 131 -4.29 -5.21 -14.94
N ASN A 132 -4.25 -4.04 -15.58
CA ASN A 132 -3.80 -2.77 -15.06
C ASN A 132 -4.90 -2.01 -14.30
N GLN A 133 -5.69 -2.73 -13.49
CA GLN A 133 -6.66 -2.09 -12.60
C GLN A 133 -5.91 -1.46 -11.42
N TYR A 134 -5.41 -0.25 -11.65
CA TYR A 134 -4.78 0.61 -10.66
C TYR A 134 -5.82 1.24 -9.73
N LEU A 135 -5.37 1.83 -8.61
CA LEU A 135 -6.25 2.25 -7.52
C LEU A 135 -7.26 3.36 -7.88
N GLY A 136 -7.12 4.02 -9.02
CA GLY A 136 -8.11 4.97 -9.54
C GLY A 136 -9.25 4.30 -10.34
N HIS A 137 -9.18 3.00 -10.60
CA HIS A 137 -10.22 2.25 -11.31
C HIS A 137 -11.58 2.35 -10.61
N GLN A 138 -12.65 2.52 -11.39
CA GLN A 138 -13.99 2.82 -10.86
C GLN A 138 -14.56 1.71 -9.96
N ASP A 139 -14.18 0.45 -10.21
CA ASP A 139 -14.62 -0.71 -9.42
C ASP A 139 -14.15 -0.62 -7.96
N PHE A 140 -13.11 0.18 -7.68
CA PHE A 140 -12.58 0.37 -6.32
C PHE A 140 -13.25 1.53 -5.58
N ASN A 141 -14.15 2.28 -6.23
CA ASN A 141 -14.86 3.41 -5.61
C ASN A 141 -15.59 3.03 -4.31
N PRO A 142 -16.29 1.88 -4.19
CA PRO A 142 -16.95 1.50 -2.94
C PRO A 142 -15.96 1.30 -1.78
N VAL A 143 -14.79 0.69 -2.06
CA VAL A 143 -13.73 0.51 -1.07
C VAL A 143 -13.17 1.87 -0.63
N TRP A 144 -12.92 2.77 -1.56
CA TRP A 144 -12.50 4.14 -1.24
C TRP A 144 -13.50 4.89 -0.36
N GLN A 145 -14.80 4.75 -0.63
CA GLN A 145 -15.85 5.36 0.18
C GLN A 145 -15.88 4.80 1.60
N GLU A 146 -15.67 3.50 1.77
CA GLU A 146 -15.59 2.86 3.09
C GLU A 146 -14.39 3.37 3.89
N LEU A 147 -13.22 3.49 3.26
CA LEU A 147 -12.01 4.06 3.87
C LEU A 147 -12.18 5.54 4.20
N ASN A 148 -12.88 6.29 3.33
CA ASN A 148 -13.17 7.70 3.51
C ASN A 148 -14.07 7.97 4.72
N ALA A 149 -15.09 7.13 4.92
CA ALA A 149 -15.99 7.23 6.07
C ALA A 149 -15.22 7.11 7.40
N ARG A 150 -14.13 6.33 7.40
CA ARG A 150 -13.21 6.16 8.55
C ARG A 150 -12.04 7.14 8.59
N LYS A 151 -11.92 8.03 7.61
CA LYS A 151 -10.78 8.96 7.47
C LYS A 151 -9.44 8.21 7.51
N ALA A 152 -9.41 7.03 6.90
CA ALA A 152 -8.33 6.07 7.06
C ALA A 152 -6.99 6.61 6.54
N VAL A 153 -5.90 6.18 7.18
CA VAL A 153 -4.57 6.22 6.58
C VAL A 153 -4.44 5.04 5.63
N VAL A 154 -3.99 5.31 4.40
CA VAL A 154 -3.84 4.31 3.35
C VAL A 154 -2.39 4.33 2.88
N PHE A 155 -1.67 3.26 3.20
CA PHE A 155 -0.32 3.03 2.71
C PHE A 155 -0.38 2.25 1.39
N VAL A 156 0.11 2.86 0.31
CA VAL A 156 0.12 2.26 -1.02
C VAL A 156 1.48 1.65 -1.29
N HIS A 157 1.52 0.33 -1.28
CA HIS A 157 2.71 -0.46 -1.55
C HIS A 157 2.67 -1.03 -2.97
N PRO A 158 3.79 -1.07 -3.69
CA PRO A 158 3.84 -1.69 -5.00
C PRO A 158 3.63 -3.21 -4.94
N THR A 159 2.97 -3.74 -5.96
CA THR A 159 3.02 -5.14 -6.35
C THR A 159 3.58 -5.23 -7.77
N HIS A 160 3.75 -6.45 -8.29
CA HIS A 160 4.29 -6.68 -9.63
C HIS A 160 3.44 -6.03 -10.73
N PRO A 161 4.05 -5.49 -11.81
CA PRO A 161 3.34 -5.11 -13.03
C PRO A 161 2.63 -6.31 -13.68
N VAL A 162 1.71 -6.05 -14.62
CA VAL A 162 1.06 -7.11 -15.41
C VAL A 162 2.09 -7.89 -16.21
N ASP A 163 3.00 -7.19 -16.88
CA ASP A 163 4.15 -7.78 -17.54
C ASP A 163 5.28 -7.94 -16.52
N ILE A 164 5.53 -9.20 -16.14
CA ILE A 164 6.54 -9.57 -15.15
C ILE A 164 7.92 -9.88 -15.77
N ALA A 165 8.09 -9.64 -17.07
CA ALA A 165 9.38 -9.85 -17.74
C ALA A 165 10.46 -8.97 -17.10
N LEU A 166 11.53 -9.61 -16.63
CA LEU A 166 12.63 -8.91 -16.00
C LEU A 166 13.46 -8.18 -17.05
N VAL A 167 13.80 -6.92 -16.77
CA VAL A 167 14.77 -6.15 -17.58
C VAL A 167 16.13 -6.87 -17.63
N HIS A 168 16.52 -7.47 -16.51
CA HIS A 168 17.72 -8.29 -16.39
C HIS A 168 17.52 -9.32 -15.27
N ALA A 169 18.05 -10.54 -15.43
CA ALA A 169 17.85 -11.61 -14.45
C ALA A 169 18.35 -11.28 -13.03
N SER A 170 19.33 -10.38 -12.90
CA SER A 170 19.86 -9.89 -11.61
C SER A 170 19.11 -8.68 -11.04
N LEU A 171 18.05 -8.22 -11.69
CA LEU A 171 17.23 -7.09 -11.25
C LEU A 171 15.80 -7.59 -10.97
N PRO A 172 15.55 -8.19 -9.79
CA PRO A 172 14.19 -8.52 -9.39
C PRO A 172 13.33 -7.25 -9.30
N GLN A 173 12.02 -7.42 -9.48
CA GLN A 173 11.06 -6.33 -9.66
C GLN A 173 11.07 -5.26 -8.55
N PRO A 174 11.32 -5.57 -7.27
CA PRO A 174 11.41 -4.56 -6.23
C PRO A 174 12.47 -3.47 -6.48
N MET A 175 13.54 -3.78 -7.22
CA MET A 175 14.65 -2.86 -7.44
C MET A 175 14.35 -1.76 -8.47
N LEU A 176 13.51 -2.06 -9.47
CA LEU A 176 13.27 -1.15 -10.60
C LEU A 176 11.77 -0.93 -10.86
N ASP A 177 11.01 -2.01 -11.03
CA ASP A 177 9.62 -1.94 -11.49
C ASP A 177 8.67 -1.42 -10.40
N TYR A 178 8.92 -1.75 -9.14
CA TYR A 178 8.07 -1.35 -8.02
C TYR A 178 7.92 0.18 -7.87
N PRO A 179 9.00 0.99 -7.87
CA PRO A 179 8.89 2.45 -7.94
C PRO A 179 8.12 2.97 -9.17
N HIS A 180 8.12 2.25 -10.29
CA HIS A 180 7.30 2.61 -11.46
C HIS A 180 5.83 2.30 -11.23
N GLU A 181 5.50 1.16 -10.63
CA GLU A 181 4.12 0.78 -10.29
C GLU A 181 3.49 1.77 -9.28
N THR A 182 4.26 2.23 -8.28
CA THR A 182 3.80 3.30 -7.37
C THR A 182 3.46 4.58 -8.14
N ALA A 183 4.29 4.97 -9.12
CA ALA A 183 4.03 6.16 -9.93
C ALA A 183 2.81 6.00 -10.84
N ARG A 184 2.59 4.81 -11.40
CA ARG A 184 1.43 4.50 -12.26
C ARG A 184 0.13 4.61 -11.47
N THR A 185 0.04 3.96 -10.31
CA THR A 185 -1.18 4.04 -9.49
C THR A 185 -1.45 5.47 -9.00
N ALA A 186 -0.41 6.21 -8.63
CA ALA A 186 -0.55 7.60 -8.22
C ALA A 186 -1.03 8.49 -9.38
N MET A 187 -0.49 8.28 -10.58
CA MET A 187 -0.95 9.00 -11.78
C MET A 187 -2.39 8.64 -12.12
N ASP A 188 -2.77 7.37 -12.03
CA ASP A 188 -4.14 6.91 -12.26
C ASP A 188 -5.13 7.57 -11.28
N LEU A 189 -4.83 7.58 -9.98
CA LEU A 189 -5.61 8.30 -8.95
C LEU A 189 -5.74 9.80 -9.25
N VAL A 190 -4.65 10.44 -9.70
CA VAL A 190 -4.66 11.85 -10.11
C VAL A 190 -5.53 12.03 -11.33
N MET A 191 -5.43 11.20 -12.36
CA MET A 191 -6.17 11.35 -13.62
C MET A 191 -7.67 11.12 -13.46
N THR A 192 -8.05 10.18 -12.61
CA THR A 192 -9.45 9.81 -12.35
C THR A 192 -10.14 10.71 -11.32
N ASP A 193 -9.42 11.60 -10.62
CA ASP A 193 -9.94 12.36 -9.46
C ASP A 193 -10.54 11.45 -8.36
N THR A 194 -10.15 10.16 -8.31
CA THR A 194 -10.77 9.18 -7.41
C THR A 194 -10.67 9.61 -5.95
N LEU A 195 -9.50 10.11 -5.52
CA LEU A 195 -9.35 10.59 -4.15
C LEU A 195 -10.22 11.82 -3.86
N ARG A 196 -10.34 12.78 -4.78
CA ARG A 196 -11.20 13.96 -4.57
C ARG A 196 -12.68 13.58 -4.47
N ARG A 197 -13.13 12.60 -5.26
CA ARG A 197 -14.54 12.19 -5.34
C ARG A 197 -14.94 11.21 -4.25
N HIS A 198 -14.06 10.28 -3.90
CA HIS A 198 -14.40 9.12 -3.07
C HIS A 198 -13.58 9.01 -1.77
N ALA A 199 -12.42 9.67 -1.65
CA ALA A 199 -11.48 9.49 -0.54
C ALA A 199 -10.83 10.79 -0.02
N HIS A 200 -11.57 11.91 0.00
CA HIS A 200 -11.05 13.23 0.34
C HIS A 200 -10.68 13.39 1.83
N ASN A 201 -11.15 12.49 2.70
CA ASN A 201 -10.79 12.44 4.12
C ASN A 201 -9.65 11.45 4.42
N CYS A 202 -9.22 10.66 3.44
CA CYS A 202 -8.12 9.71 3.62
C CYS A 202 -6.76 10.44 3.59
N LYS A 203 -5.78 9.87 4.29
CA LYS A 203 -4.37 10.26 4.19
C LYS A 203 -3.61 9.19 3.43
N ILE A 204 -3.07 9.55 2.26
CA ILE A 204 -2.38 8.58 1.39
C ILE A 204 -0.87 8.68 1.59
N ILE A 205 -0.23 7.54 1.84
CA ILE A 205 1.23 7.39 1.91
C ILE A 205 1.64 6.57 0.69
N LEU A 206 2.46 7.13 -0.21
CA LEU A 206 3.02 6.40 -1.33
C LEU A 206 4.41 5.88 -0.96
N SER A 207 4.66 4.59 -1.15
CA SER A 207 6.00 4.00 -0.96
C SER A 207 7.08 4.70 -1.79
N HIS A 208 8.33 4.58 -1.34
CA HIS A 208 9.52 4.99 -2.10
C HIS A 208 9.50 6.46 -2.57
N GLY A 209 8.93 7.36 -1.77
CA GLY A 209 8.82 8.78 -2.12
C GLY A 209 7.87 9.07 -3.29
N GLY A 210 6.88 8.18 -3.52
CA GLY A 210 6.03 8.22 -4.72
C GLY A 210 6.66 7.53 -5.93
N GLY A 211 7.76 6.80 -5.72
CA GLY A 211 8.51 6.13 -6.78
C GLY A 211 9.00 7.12 -7.82
N THR A 212 8.63 6.90 -9.09
CA THR A 212 9.02 7.81 -10.19
C THR A 212 8.06 8.98 -10.44
N LEU A 213 7.03 9.14 -9.60
CA LEU A 213 6.01 10.19 -9.78
C LEU A 213 6.62 11.60 -9.83
N GLY A 214 7.52 11.92 -8.89
CA GLY A 214 8.12 13.25 -8.79
C GLY A 214 8.86 13.68 -10.06
N MET A 215 9.48 12.72 -10.74
CA MET A 215 10.20 12.96 -12.01
C MET A 215 9.24 13.09 -13.20
N LEU A 216 8.11 12.38 -13.19
CA LEU A 216 7.23 12.24 -14.35
C LEU A 216 6.02 13.17 -14.33
N VAL A 217 5.58 13.66 -13.17
CA VAL A 217 4.34 14.43 -13.04
C VAL A 217 4.35 15.70 -13.90
N GLY A 218 5.48 16.43 -13.94
CA GLY A 218 5.62 17.62 -14.78
C GLY A 218 5.56 17.32 -16.27
N ARG A 219 6.14 16.19 -16.68
CA ARG A 219 6.07 15.71 -18.08
C ARG A 219 4.64 15.39 -18.48
N VAL A 220 3.91 14.64 -17.65
CA VAL A 220 2.51 14.30 -17.94
C VAL A 220 1.66 15.57 -17.99
N ALA A 221 1.76 16.46 -16.99
CA ALA A 221 1.02 17.70 -16.96
C ALA A 221 1.29 18.61 -18.17
N GLY A 222 2.53 18.62 -18.69
CA GLY A 222 2.91 19.39 -19.88
C GLY A 222 2.43 18.78 -21.21
N LEU A 223 2.38 17.44 -21.31
CA LEU A 223 1.98 16.74 -22.53
C LEU A 223 0.48 16.51 -22.64
N GLN A 224 -0.22 16.36 -21.51
CA GLN A 224 -1.64 16.02 -21.46
C GLN A 224 -2.53 16.97 -22.28
N PRO A 225 -2.35 18.31 -22.26
CA PRO A 225 -3.20 19.22 -23.04
C PRO A 225 -3.06 19.06 -24.55
N SER A 226 -1.94 18.51 -25.00
CA SER A 226 -1.66 18.22 -26.42
C SER A 226 -2.05 16.80 -26.81
N SER A 227 -2.58 16.01 -25.87
CA SER A 227 -3.00 14.63 -26.10
C SER A 227 -4.40 14.58 -26.72
N PRO A 228 -4.65 13.70 -27.70
CA PRO A 228 -6.00 13.49 -28.24
C PRO A 228 -6.92 12.73 -27.24
N PHE A 229 -6.40 12.24 -26.11
CA PHE A 229 -7.08 11.31 -25.21
C PHE A 229 -7.75 11.96 -23.97
N GLY A 230 -7.92 13.28 -23.92
CA GLY A 230 -8.75 13.95 -22.89
C GLY A 230 -8.28 15.35 -22.49
N ASN A 231 -9.05 16.04 -21.63
CA ASN A 231 -8.83 17.44 -21.24
C ASN A 231 -8.72 17.65 -19.72
N LYS A 232 -7.74 17.03 -19.05
CA LYS A 232 -7.45 17.36 -17.65
C LYS A 232 -6.46 18.53 -17.59
N VAL A 233 -7.00 19.75 -17.58
CA VAL A 233 -6.22 21.00 -17.62
C VAL A 233 -5.14 21.02 -16.51
N PRO A 234 -3.90 21.51 -16.76
CA PRO A 234 -2.78 21.45 -15.81
C PRO A 234 -3.06 22.06 -14.43
N SER A 235 -3.98 23.04 -14.35
CA SER A 235 -4.45 23.63 -13.10
C SER A 235 -5.15 22.64 -12.15
N LYS A 236 -5.64 21.50 -12.67
CA LYS A 236 -6.25 20.42 -11.87
C LYS A 236 -5.25 19.33 -11.47
N PHE A 237 -4.07 19.29 -12.09
CA PHE A 237 -2.98 18.33 -11.79
C PHE A 237 -2.22 18.70 -10.52
N VAL A 238 -1.81 19.97 -10.40
CA VAL A 238 -1.01 20.47 -9.30
C VAL A 238 -1.76 21.61 -8.65
N GLN A 239 -2.62 21.31 -7.69
CA GLN A 239 -3.05 22.33 -6.75
C GLN A 239 -1.84 22.55 -5.83
N ARG A 240 -1.12 23.67 -6.01
CA ARG A 240 -0.06 24.04 -5.06
C ARG A 240 -0.70 24.06 -3.68
N SER A 241 -0.25 23.18 -2.79
CA SER A 241 -0.44 23.36 -1.36
C SER A 241 0.24 24.69 -1.03
N ALA A 242 -0.56 25.77 -0.97
CA ALA A 242 -0.09 27.00 -0.36
C ALA A 242 0.39 26.62 1.05
N PRO A 243 1.60 27.00 1.47
CA PRO A 243 1.99 26.81 2.86
C PRO A 243 0.94 27.54 3.70
N SER A 244 0.26 26.83 4.61
CA SER A 244 -0.58 27.47 5.62
C SER A 244 0.33 28.39 6.42
N SER A 245 0.27 29.68 6.11
CA SER A 245 0.98 30.73 6.83
C SER A 245 0.31 30.94 8.19
N SER A 246 0.53 30.01 9.11
CA SER A 246 0.27 30.18 10.54
C SER A 246 0.82 28.99 11.32
N ILE A 247 2.12 28.99 11.54
CA ILE A 247 2.68 28.37 12.75
C ILE A 247 2.85 29.53 13.74
N PRO A 248 2.03 29.65 14.79
CA PRO A 248 2.33 30.56 15.88
C PRO A 248 3.61 30.08 16.57
N ARG A 249 4.50 31.03 16.87
CA ARG A 249 5.72 30.79 17.66
C ARG A 249 5.38 30.30 19.07
#